data_AF-A0A816DN12-F1
#
_entry.id   AF-A0A816DN12-F1
#
_cell.length_a   1.000
_cell.length_b   1.000
_cell.length_c   1.000
_cell.angle_alpha   90.00
_cell.angle_beta   90.00
_cell.angle_gamma   90.00
#
_symmetry.space_group_name_H-M   'P 1'
#
loop_
_entity.id
_entity.type
_entity.pdbx_description
1 polymer ?
#
loop_
_entity_poly.entity_id
_entity_poly.type
_entity_poly.pdbx_seq_one_letter_code
_entity_poly.pdbx_strand_id
1 'polypeptide(L)' 'MLITQKIDTPEYRALLTPHLLKLAELFHASQYEIRVAGGAVRDILMGILPHDVDFATTATP' A
#
# COMPACT_ATOMS: atom_id res chain seq x y z
N MET A 1 21.28 -9.93 11.34
CA MET A 1 20.11 -9.96 10.45
C MET A 1 18.89 -9.58 11.28
N LEU A 2 18.23 -8.48 10.97
CA LEU A 2 17.03 -8.04 11.70
C LEU A 2 15.82 -8.84 11.20
N ILE A 3 15.03 -9.38 12.12
CA ILE A 3 13.74 -10.00 11.82
C ILE A 3 12.67 -8.98 12.15
N THR A 4 11.84 -8.64 11.17
CA THR A 4 10.75 -7.66 11.30
C THR A 4 9.43 -8.32 10.93
N GLN A 5 8.37 -7.99 11.65
CA GLN A 5 7.03 -8.40 11.24
C GLN A 5 6.58 -7.62 10.00
N LYS A 6 5.81 -8.28 9.15
CA LYS A 6 5.15 -7.71 7.97
C LYS A 6 3.69 -8.14 7.97
N ILE A 7 2.82 -7.26 7.48
CA ILE A 7 1.41 -7.58 7.27
C ILE A 7 1.32 -8.50 6.05
N ASP A 8 0.62 -9.63 6.19
CA ASP A 8 0.36 -10.57 5.11
C ASP A 8 -1.01 -11.22 5.32
N THR A 9 -2.06 -10.44 5.04
CA THR A 9 -3.47 -10.85 5.17
C THR A 9 -4.17 -10.90 3.81
N PRO A 10 -5.32 -11.58 3.67
CA PRO A 10 -6.10 -11.58 2.44
C PRO A 10 -6.48 -10.17 1.96
N GLU A 11 -6.79 -9.26 2.87
CA GLU A 11 -7.17 -7.87 2.58
C GLU A 11 -5.99 -7.10 2.00
N TYR A 12 -4.80 -7.28 2.56
CA TYR A 12 -3.58 -6.68 2.00
C TYR A 12 -3.26 -7.26 0.61
N ARG A 13 -3.35 -8.59 0.45
CA ARG A 13 -3.07 -9.25 -0.84
C ARG A 13 -4.06 -8.83 -1.93
N ALA A 14 -5.31 -8.54 -1.58
CA ALA A 14 -6.31 -8.04 -2.52
C ALA A 14 -5.92 -6.69 -3.15
N LEU A 15 -5.06 -5.91 -2.48
CA LEU A 15 -4.54 -4.65 -3.04
C LEU A 15 -3.43 -4.87 -4.07
N LEU A 16 -2.82 -6.06 -4.17
CA LEU A 16 -1.72 -6.35 -5.09
C LEU A 16 -2.21 -6.63 -6.52
N THR A 17 -3.13 -5.79 -7.00
CA THR A 17 -3.64 -5.85 -8.37
C THR A 17 -2.56 -5.39 -9.37
N PRO A 18 -2.59 -5.82 -10.64
CA PRO A 18 -1.62 -5.37 -11.64
C PRO A 18 -1.55 -3.85 -11.79
N HIS A 19 -2.68 -3.15 -11.65
CA HIS A 19 -2.74 -1.69 -11.77
C HIS A 19 -2.06 -0.99 -10.59
N LEU A 20 -2.30 -1.45 -9.35
CA LEU A 20 -1.66 -0.86 -8.17
C LEU A 20 -0.18 -1.20 -8.09
N LEU A 21 0.22 -2.40 -8.51
CA LEU A 21 1.64 -2.74 -8.68
C LEU A 21 2.30 -1.82 -9.71
N LYS A 22 1.64 -1.56 -10.85
CA LYS A 22 2.17 -0.67 -11.87
C LYS A 22 2.31 0.77 -11.37
N LEU A 23 1.36 1.24 -10.57
CA LEU A 23 1.44 2.54 -9.91
C LEU A 23 2.63 2.59 -8.94
N ALA A 24 2.82 1.59 -8.10
CA ALA A 24 3.94 1.52 -7.18
C ALA A 24 5.30 1.50 -7.91
N GLU A 25 5.41 0.73 -8.99
CA GLU A 25 6.60 0.71 -9.86
C GLU A 25 6.91 2.08 -10.46
N LEU A 26 5.90 2.83 -10.91
CA LEU A 26 6.08 4.17 -11.47
C LEU A 26 6.72 5.12 -10.45
N PHE A 27 6.18 5.17 -9.23
CA PHE A 27 6.71 6.03 -8.17
C PHE A 27 8.13 5.62 -7.76
N HIS A 28 8.39 4.32 -7.61
CA HIS A 28 9.72 3.81 -7.31
C HIS A 28 10.73 4.13 -8.42
N ALA A 29 10.36 3.97 -9.69
CA ALA A 29 11.23 4.32 -10.82
C ALA A 29 11.58 5.82 -10.82
N SER A 30 10.63 6.67 -10.40
CA SER A 30 10.83 8.11 -10.21
C SER A 30 11.50 8.52 -8.90
N GLN A 31 11.99 7.57 -8.09
CA GLN A 31 12.66 7.82 -6.81
C GLN A 31 11.76 8.49 -5.74
N TYR A 32 10.45 8.25 -5.82
CA TYR A 32 9.49 8.69 -4.82
C TYR A 32 8.93 7.51 -4.03
N GLU A 33 8.66 7.74 -2.75
CA GLU A 33 7.94 6.77 -1.93
C GLU A 33 6.44 6.85 -2.22
N ILE A 34 5.77 5.71 -2.17
CA ILE A 34 4.31 5.64 -2.17
C ILE A 34 3.86 4.63 -1.12
N ARG A 35 2.87 4.99 -0.32
CA ARG A 35 2.37 4.18 0.81
C ARG A 35 0.86 4.23 0.84
N VAL A 36 0.23 3.14 1.30
CA VAL A 36 -1.20 3.16 1.67
C VAL A 36 -1.35 3.99 2.94
N ALA A 37 -2.38 4.84 2.98
CA ALA A 37 -2.61 5.78 4.06
C ALA A 37 -4.05 5.73 4.59
N GLY A 38 -4.28 6.40 5.73
CA GLY A 38 -5.62 6.68 6.24
C GLY A 38 -6.46 5.44 6.55
N GLY A 39 -7.73 5.49 6.14
CA GLY A 39 -8.73 4.47 6.47
C GLY A 39 -8.36 3.08 5.95
N ALA A 40 -7.72 3.00 4.78
CA ALA A 40 -7.31 1.72 4.21
C ALA A 40 -6.32 0.96 5.10
N VAL A 41 -5.40 1.65 5.78
CA VAL A 41 -4.47 1.02 6.72
C VAL A 41 -5.22 0.45 7.93
N ARG A 42 -6.17 1.21 8.49
CA ARG A 42 -7.01 0.77 9.61
C ARG A 42 -7.78 -0.49 9.23
N ASP A 43 -8.43 -0.48 8.07
CA ASP A 43 -9.30 -1.57 7.64
C ASP A 43 -8.49 -2.87 7.44
N ILE A 44 -7.32 -2.81 6.78
CA ILE A 44 -6.39 -3.96 6.65
C ILE A 44 -6.01 -4.52 8.03
N LEU A 45 -5.65 -3.66 8.99
CA LEU A 45 -5.29 -4.08 10.34
C LEU A 45 -6.45 -4.71 11.11
N MET A 46 -7.70 -4.40 10.74
CA MET A 46 -8.91 -4.97 11.31
C MET A 46 -9.41 -6.22 10.57
N GLY A 47 -8.73 -6.67 9.50
CA GLY A 47 -9.21 -7.76 8.66
C GLY A 47 -10.46 -7.39 7.84
N ILE A 48 -10.60 -6.10 7.50
CA ILE A 48 -11.69 -5.57 6.68
C ILE A 48 -11.09 -5.18 5.33
N LEU A 49 -11.71 -5.64 4.24
CA LEU A 49 -11.31 -5.21 2.90
C LEU A 49 -11.67 -3.72 2.73
N PRO A 50 -10.70 -2.82 2.49
CA PRO A 50 -11.00 -1.41 2.30
C PRO A 50 -11.80 -1.19 1.02
N HIS A 51 -12.81 -0.33 1.09
CA HIS A 51 -13.62 0.06 -0.08
C HIS A 51 -12.85 1.02 -0.99
N ASP A 52 -12.16 1.99 -0.39
CA ASP A 52 -11.32 2.98 -1.07
C ASP A 52 -9.88 2.87 -0.54
N VAL A 53 -8.90 3.07 -1.42
CA VAL A 53 -7.47 3.01 -1.07
C VAL A 53 -6.84 4.38 -1.29
N ASP A 54 -6.56 5.07 -0.19
CA ASP A 54 -5.82 6.33 -0.21
C ASP A 54 -4.32 6.07 -0.25
N PHE A 55 -3.62 6.82 -1.10
CA PHE A 55 -2.17 6.80 -1.20
C PHE A 55 -1.56 8.11 -0.72
N ALA A 56 -0.41 8.01 -0.05
CA ALA A 56 0.44 9.14 0.28
C ALA A 56 1.80 8.95 -0.39
N THR A 57 2.38 10.06 -0.89
CA THR A 57 3.67 10.05 -1.57
C THR A 57 4.53 11.24 -1.13
N THR A 58 5.84 11.13 -1.29
CA THR A 58 6.79 12.22 -1.13
C THR A 58 6.89 13.14 -2.35
N ALA A 59 6.31 12.75 -3.50
CA ALA A 59 6.22 13.62 -4.67
C ALA A 59 5.30 14.82 -4.42
N THR A 60 5.65 15.99 -4.94
CA THR A 60 4.75 17.15 -4.96
C THR A 60 3.69 16.99 -6.06
N PRO A 61 2.50 17.59 -5.92
CA PRO A 61 1.48 17.61 -6.98
C PRO A 61 1.97 18.20 -8.31
#